data_AF-A0A1A8UJC8-F1
#
_entry.id   AF-A0A1A8UJC8-F1
#
_cell.length_a   1.000
_cell.length_b   1.000
_cell.length_c   1.000
_cell.angle_alpha   90.00
_cell.angle_beta   90.00
_cell.angle_gamma   90.00
#
_symmetry.space_group_name_H-M   'P 1'
#
loop_
_entity.id
_entity.type
_entity.pdbx_description
1 polymer ?
#
loop_
_entity_poly.entity_id
_entity_poly.type
_entity_poly.pdbx_seq_one_letter_code
_entity_poly.pdbx_strand_id
1 'polypeptide(L)'
;MAQNLGVKMHQTTGYPSQANVLCKRFHRSLKAALHISLTDANWLDRLPWVMFGLYSVAREDPKALPAKLVFGQTVQVPSESLPESPAPHAQWFPVPGPDPSQAT
;
A
#
# COMPACT_ATOMS: atom_id res chain seq x y z
N MET A 1 -31.90 8.10 14.72
CA MET A 1 -31.11 7.90 13.48
C MET A 1 -30.36 6.58 13.47
N ALA A 2 -29.43 6.31 14.40
CA ALA A 2 -28.66 5.04 14.40
C ALA A 2 -29.54 3.76 14.49
N GLN A 3 -30.60 3.79 15.29
CA GLN A 3 -31.53 2.66 15.44
C GLN A 3 -32.32 2.34 14.17
N ASN A 4 -32.63 3.36 13.34
CA ASN A 4 -33.34 3.18 12.07
C ASN A 4 -32.46 2.52 10.99
N LEU A 5 -31.14 2.55 11.18
CA LEU A 5 -30.15 1.92 10.30
C LEU A 5 -29.71 0.54 10.83
N GLY A 6 -30.34 0.04 11.90
CA GLY A 6 -29.93 -1.20 12.57
C GLY A 6 -28.57 -1.10 13.29
N VAL A 7 -28.05 0.10 13.51
CA VAL A 7 -26.72 0.31 14.10
C VAL A 7 -26.83 0.32 15.63
N LYS A 8 -26.15 -0.63 16.27
CA LYS A 8 -26.00 -0.67 17.74
C LYS A 8 -24.91 0.31 18.17
N MET A 9 -25.31 1.39 18.83
CA MET A 9 -24.37 2.37 19.36
C MET A 9 -23.71 1.82 20.64
N HIS A 10 -22.39 1.65 20.61
CA HIS A 10 -21.60 1.28 21.78
C HIS A 10 -20.91 2.51 22.35
N GLN A 11 -21.38 2.99 23.50
CA GLN A 11 -20.69 4.03 24.24
C GLN A 11 -19.56 3.40 25.05
N THR A 12 -18.34 3.87 24.82
CA THR A 12 -17.19 3.47 25.64
C THR A 12 -17.09 4.38 26.86
N THR A 13 -16.87 3.80 28.04
CA THR A 13 -16.63 4.53 29.30
C THR A 13 -15.40 5.46 29.19
N GLY A 14 -15.39 6.53 29.99
CA GLY A 14 -14.36 7.58 29.96
C GLY A 14 -12.96 7.11 30.41
N TYR A 15 -11.92 7.67 29.76
CA TYR A 15 -10.47 7.38 29.90
C TYR A 15 -10.03 5.96 29.48
N PRO A 16 -8.83 5.80 28.86
CA PRO A 16 -8.63 5.09 27.60
C PRO A 16 -9.23 3.68 27.58
N SER A 17 -10.43 3.58 27.03
CA SER A 17 -11.02 2.30 26.67
C SER A 17 -10.10 1.60 25.66
N GLN A 18 -9.72 0.36 25.97
CA GLN A 18 -9.01 -0.52 25.04
C GLN A 18 -9.75 -0.63 23.70
N ALA A 19 -11.09 -0.55 23.75
CA ALA A 19 -11.97 -0.49 22.61
C ALA A 19 -11.61 0.61 21.59
N ASN A 20 -11.10 1.77 22.04
CA ASN A 20 -10.76 2.89 21.16
C ASN A 20 -9.27 2.95 20.79
N VAL A 21 -8.45 2.04 21.29
CA VAL A 21 -6.98 2.12 21.12
C VAL A 21 -6.59 2.00 19.66
N LEU A 22 -7.21 1.10 18.89
CA LEU A 22 -6.93 0.95 17.46
C LEU A 22 -7.29 2.20 16.67
N CYS A 23 -8.48 2.76 16.88
CA CYS A 23 -8.89 4.02 16.23
C CYS A 23 -7.95 5.17 16.61
N LYS A 24 -7.54 5.28 17.88
CA LYS A 24 -6.58 6.29 18.33
C LYS A 24 -5.21 6.13 17.66
N ARG A 25 -4.71 4.90 17.51
CA ARG A 25 -3.44 4.60 16.80
C ARG A 25 -3.54 4.98 15.33
N PHE A 26 -4.62 4.58 14.65
CA PHE A 26 -4.87 4.95 13.26
C PHE A 26 -4.93 6.47 13.08
N HIS A 27 -5.68 7.19 13.92
CA HIS A 27 -5.74 8.65 13.87
C HIS A 27 -4.37 9.32 14.09
N ARG A 28 -3.50 8.74 14.93
CA ARG A 28 -2.14 9.27 15.13
C ARG A 28 -1.30 9.14 13.86
N SER A 29 -1.33 7.97 13.22
CA SER A 29 -0.64 7.74 11.95
C SER A 29 -1.18 8.63 10.84
N LEU A 30 -2.50 8.79 10.76
CA LEU A 30 -3.15 9.67 9.79
C LEU A 30 -2.71 11.12 9.95
N LYS A 31 -2.74 11.64 11.19
CA LYS A 31 -2.30 13.01 11.48
C LYS A 31 -0.82 13.22 11.14
N ALA A 32 0.04 12.25 11.46
CA ALA A 32 1.47 12.34 11.13
C ALA A 32 1.70 12.36 9.61
N ALA A 33 1.03 11.49 8.87
CA ALA A 33 1.15 11.43 7.42
C ALA A 33 0.60 12.71 6.74
N LEU A 34 -0.52 13.24 7.24
CA LEU A 34 -1.04 14.53 6.80
C LEU A 34 -0.04 15.65 7.08
N HIS A 35 0.51 15.71 8.30
CA HIS A 35 1.49 16.74 8.68
C HIS A 35 2.73 16.74 7.77
N ILE A 36 3.21 15.56 7.35
CA ILE A 36 4.35 15.44 6.43
C ILE A 36 3.94 15.78 4.99
N SER A 37 2.74 15.40 4.58
CA SER A 37 2.24 15.61 3.21
C SER A 37 1.77 17.05 2.95
N LEU A 38 1.47 17.83 3.99
CA LEU A 38 0.94 19.18 3.88
C LEU A 38 2.07 20.21 3.71
N THR A 39 2.18 20.75 2.49
CA THR A 39 2.98 21.95 2.20
C THR A 39 2.10 23.21 2.14
N ASP A 40 0.80 23.03 1.90
CA ASP A 40 -0.22 24.09 1.71
C ASP A 40 -1.46 23.79 2.57
N ALA A 41 -2.36 24.76 2.75
CA ALA A 41 -3.57 24.60 3.58
C ALA A 41 -4.66 23.67 2.97
N ASN A 42 -4.49 23.18 1.74
CA ASN A 42 -5.46 22.33 1.03
C ASN A 42 -5.35 20.85 1.43
N TRP A 43 -5.67 20.57 2.69
CA TRP A 43 -5.61 19.21 3.24
C TRP A 43 -6.67 18.25 2.70
N LEU A 44 -7.82 18.77 2.25
CA LEU A 44 -8.90 17.96 1.70
C LEU A 44 -8.47 17.25 0.42
N ASP A 45 -7.71 17.91 -0.46
CA ASP A 45 -7.25 17.31 -1.72
C ASP A 45 -6.18 16.24 -1.50
N ARG A 46 -5.37 16.38 -0.44
CA ARG A 46 -4.32 15.41 -0.10
C ARG A 46 -4.82 14.25 0.75
N LEU A 47 -5.96 14.39 1.42
CA LEU A 47 -6.52 13.38 2.31
C LEU A 47 -6.74 12.01 1.64
N PRO A 48 -7.36 11.90 0.44
CA PRO A 48 -7.53 10.62 -0.24
C PRO A 48 -6.20 9.93 -0.53
N TRP A 49 -5.18 10.69 -0.94
CA TRP A 49 -3.85 10.17 -1.24
C TRP A 49 -3.13 9.67 0.00
N VAL A 50 -3.20 10.42 1.09
CA VAL A 50 -2.60 10.02 2.37
C VAL A 50 -3.30 8.78 2.94
N MET A 51 -4.63 8.74 2.87
CA MET A 51 -5.39 7.55 3.26
C MET A 51 -5.00 6.36 2.38
N PHE A 52 -4.96 6.54 1.06
CA PHE A 52 -4.55 5.49 0.13
C PHE A 52 -3.17 4.92 0.47
N GLY A 53 -2.17 5.77 0.71
CA GLY A 53 -0.84 5.35 1.16
C GLY A 53 -0.88 4.53 2.46
N LEU A 54 -1.66 4.97 3.45
CA LEU A 54 -1.82 4.23 4.72
C LEU A 54 -2.53 2.87 4.54
N TYR A 55 -3.37 2.71 3.51
CA TYR A 55 -4.06 1.45 3.18
C TYR A 55 -3.23 0.53 2.27
N SER A 56 -2.34 1.10 1.45
CA SER A 56 -1.49 0.37 0.49
C SER A 56 -0.16 -0.09 1.07
N VAL A 57 0.36 0.55 2.13
CA VAL A 57 1.62 0.15 2.76
C VAL A 57 1.53 -1.31 3.24
N ALA A 58 2.34 -2.15 2.61
CA ALA A 58 2.62 -3.51 3.04
C ALA A 58 3.17 -3.46 4.46
N ARG A 59 2.35 -3.89 5.43
CA ARG A 59 2.86 -4.23 6.76
C ARG A 59 3.71 -5.49 6.64
N GLU A 60 4.73 -5.64 7.49
CA GLU A 60 5.65 -6.79 7.49
C GLU A 60 4.92 -8.15 7.47
N ASP A 61 3.69 -8.20 7.98
CA ASP A 61 2.77 -9.31 7.79
C ASP A 61 1.89 -9.11 6.54
N PRO A 62 2.08 -9.86 5.44
CA PRO A 62 1.22 -9.78 4.25
C PRO A 62 -0.23 -10.25 4.49
N LYS A 63 -0.53 -10.84 5.66
CA LYS A 63 -1.91 -11.11 6.13
C LYS A 63 -2.55 -9.92 6.85
N ALA A 64 -1.78 -8.92 7.26
CA ALA A 64 -2.25 -7.76 8.02
C ALA A 64 -2.50 -6.53 7.13
N LEU A 65 -2.39 -6.66 5.81
CA LEU A 65 -2.67 -5.56 4.89
C LEU A 65 -4.16 -5.18 4.99
N PRO A 66 -4.50 -3.94 5.37
CA PRO A 66 -5.89 -3.52 5.50
C PRO A 66 -6.68 -3.70 4.20
N ALA A 67 -6.05 -3.40 3.06
CA ALA A 67 -6.64 -3.61 1.74
C ALA A 67 -6.97 -5.08 1.45
N LYS A 68 -6.10 -6.02 1.84
CA LYS A 68 -6.35 -7.46 1.67
C LYS A 68 -7.44 -7.98 2.59
N LEU A 69 -7.52 -7.45 3.81
CA LEU A 69 -8.57 -7.80 4.76
C LEU A 69 -9.95 -7.27 4.35
N VAL A 70 -10.02 -6.09 3.73
CA VAL A 70 -11.29 -5.46 3.32
C VAL A 70 -11.74 -5.93 1.95
N PHE A 71 -10.83 -6.02 0.97
CA PHE A 71 -11.15 -6.30 -0.43
C PHE A 71 -10.79 -7.71 -0.89
N GLY A 72 -10.17 -8.52 -0.02
CA GLY A 72 -9.68 -9.87 -0.36
C GLY A 72 -8.47 -9.89 -1.29
N GLN A 73 -8.00 -8.72 -1.75
CA GLN A 73 -6.93 -8.55 -2.72
C GLN A 73 -5.93 -7.49 -2.24
N THR A 74 -4.67 -7.67 -2.64
CA THR A 74 -3.63 -6.64 -2.40
C THR A 74 -3.91 -5.46 -3.33
N VAL A 75 -4.18 -4.28 -2.77
CA VAL A 75 -4.27 -3.05 -3.56
C VAL A 75 -2.86 -2.70 -4.02
N GLN A 76 -2.57 -2.96 -5.29
CA GLN A 76 -1.29 -2.63 -5.89
C GLN A 76 -1.31 -1.18 -6.37
N VAL A 77 -0.28 -0.43 -6.02
CA VAL A 77 -0.04 0.88 -6.61
C VAL A 77 0.52 0.66 -8.01
N PRO A 78 0.07 1.36 -9.06
CA PRO A 78 0.58 1.19 -10.43
C PRO A 78 2.10 1.34 -10.58
N SER A 79 2.77 1.98 -9.63
CA SER A 79 4.23 2.11 -9.59
C SER A 79 4.95 0.83 -9.12
N GLU A 80 4.28 -0.10 -8.45
CA GLU A 80 4.82 -1.39 -8.00
C GLU A 80 4.59 -2.52 -9.01
N SER A 81 3.68 -2.34 -9.96
CA SER A 81 3.51 -3.26 -11.09
C SER A 81 4.59 -2.99 -12.14
N LEU A 82 5.87 -3.13 -11.76
CA LEU A 82 6.89 -3.35 -12.77
C LEU A 82 6.69 -4.80 -13.24
N PRO A 83 6.50 -5.07 -14.54
CA PRO A 83 6.77 -6.41 -15.01
C PRO A 83 8.22 -6.71 -14.59
N GLU A 84 8.43 -7.87 -13.95
CA GLU A 84 9.77 -8.43 -13.88
C GLU A 84 10.30 -8.40 -15.30
N SER A 85 11.18 -7.45 -15.61
CA SER A 85 11.90 -7.49 -16.86
C SER A 85 12.57 -8.85 -16.83
N PRO A 86 12.29 -9.76 -17.79
CA PRO A 86 13.19 -10.89 -17.95
C PRO A 86 14.56 -10.24 -18.07
N ALA A 87 15.49 -10.69 -17.23
CA ALA A 87 16.84 -10.15 -17.18
C ALA A 87 17.31 -9.85 -18.62
N PRO A 88 18.04 -8.75 -18.88
CA PRO A 88 18.73 -8.58 -20.14
C PRO A 88 19.86 -9.62 -20.21
N HIS A 89 19.48 -10.89 -20.36
CA HIS A 89 20.37 -12.01 -20.57
C HIS A 89 20.80 -11.93 -22.03
N ALA A 90 21.86 -11.15 -22.23
CA ALA A 90 22.94 -11.49 -23.14
C ALA A 90 22.52 -11.90 -24.57
N GLN A 91 21.69 -11.10 -25.25
CA GLN A 91 21.39 -11.32 -26.67
C GLN A 91 22.16 -10.39 -27.62
N TRP A 92 23.13 -9.62 -27.11
CA TRP A 92 23.88 -8.62 -27.91
C TRP A 92 25.19 -9.12 -28.52
N PHE A 93 25.77 -10.24 -28.07
CA PHE A 93 26.99 -10.73 -28.73
C PHE A 93 26.63 -11.56 -29.97
N PRO A 94 27.11 -11.18 -31.17
CA PRO A 94 27.05 -12.08 -32.30
C PRO A 94 27.92 -13.28 -31.97
N VAL A 95 27.37 -14.49 -32.07
CA VAL A 95 28.17 -15.72 -32.04
C VAL A 95 29.15 -15.63 -33.21
N PRO A 96 30.48 -15.68 -33.00
CA PRO A 96 31.41 -15.76 -34.12
C PRO A 96 31.10 -17.05 -34.89
N GLY A 97 30.82 -16.91 -36.19
CA GLY A 97 30.59 -18.05 -37.07
C GLY A 97 31.80 -18.99 -37.07
N PRO A 98 31.61 -20.28 -37.38
CA PRO A 98 32.70 -21.25 -37.36
C PRO A 98 33.82 -20.81 -38.30
N ASP A 99 35.03 -20.79 -37.76
CA ASP A 99 36.27 -20.50 -38.50
C ASP A 99 36.42 -21.51 -39.65
N PRO A 100 36.60 -21.06 -40.91
CA PRO A 100 36.73 -21.95 -42.07
C PRO A 100 38.01 -22.81 -42.04
N SER A 101 38.86 -22.67 -41.02
CA SER A 101 40.12 -23.43 -40.89
C SER A 101 39.96 -24.86 -40.33
N GLN A 102 38.74 -25.31 -40.02
CA GLN A 102 38.48 -26.66 -39.46
C GLN A 102 37.85 -27.64 -40.46
N ALA A 103 37.85 -27.33 -41.76
CA ALA A 103 37.45 -28.27 -42.82
C ALA A 103 38.69 -28.76 -43.57
N THR A 104 39.38 -29.75 -43.01
CA THR A 104 40.24 -30.70 -43.75
C THR A 104 40.25 -32.03 -43.01
#